data_AF-A0AAD8FMT2-F1
#
_entry.id   AF-A0AAD8FMT2-F1
#
_cell.length_a   1.000
_cell.length_b   1.000
_cell.length_c   1.000
_cell.angle_alpha   90.00
_cell.angle_beta   90.00
_cell.angle_gamma   90.00
#
_symmetry.space_group_name_H-M   'P 1'
#
loop_
_entity.id
_entity.type
_entity.pdbx_description
1 polymer ?
#
loop_
_entity_poly.entity_id
_entity_poly.type
_entity_poly.pdbx_seq_one_letter_code
_entity_poly.pdbx_strand_id
1 'polypeptide(L)'
;IMPDYYHFQHRKVAKRSTFASTHYHQPLAEDSDVLWVEQQVAKSRQKRNVAFNDPKWPLMWYLNRGSGLDMNVLKAWDMGYTGKGVVVTILDDGIEKDHPDLSRNYVSTTF
;
A
#
# COMPACT_ATOMS: atom_id res chain seq x y z
N ILE A 1 -11.75 -11.45 -13.80
CA ILE A 1 -10.58 -12.33 -13.98
C ILE A 1 -9.94 -11.87 -15.28
N MET A 2 -8.67 -11.45 -15.26
CA MET A 2 -7.98 -11.04 -16.49
C MET A 2 -7.68 -12.28 -17.36
N PRO A 3 -7.58 -12.14 -18.69
CA PRO A 3 -7.08 -13.22 -19.56
C PRO A 3 -5.69 -13.68 -19.09
N ASP A 4 -5.44 -14.99 -19.12
CA ASP A 4 -4.16 -15.64 -18.75
C ASP A 4 -3.74 -15.56 -17.26
N TYR A 5 -4.65 -15.16 -16.36
CA TYR A 5 -4.43 -15.23 -14.92
C TYR A 5 -5.29 -16.30 -14.26
N TYR A 6 -4.63 -17.25 -13.59
CA TYR A 6 -5.29 -18.37 -12.89
C TYR A 6 -5.15 -18.22 -11.38
N HIS A 7 -6.25 -18.42 -10.65
CA HIS A 7 -6.26 -18.42 -9.19
C HIS A 7 -6.64 -19.82 -8.67
N PHE A 8 -5.70 -20.45 -7.97
CA PHE A 8 -5.88 -21.79 -7.40
C PHE A 8 -6.20 -21.70 -5.91
N GLN A 9 -7.27 -22.35 -5.47
CA GLN A 9 -7.67 -22.40 -4.06
C GLN A 9 -7.84 -23.86 -3.61
N HIS A 10 -7.14 -24.25 -2.55
CA HIS A 10 -7.25 -25.60 -1.98
C HIS A 10 -7.91 -25.56 -0.60
N ARG A 11 -8.97 -26.36 -0.40
CA ARG A 11 -9.81 -26.31 0.82
C ARG A 11 -9.08 -26.70 2.11
N LYS A 12 -7.94 -27.40 2.01
CA LYS A 12 -7.10 -27.78 3.17
C LYS A 12 -6.02 -26.74 3.52
N VAL A 13 -5.85 -25.68 2.71
CA VAL A 13 -4.91 -24.60 3.00
C VAL A 13 -5.67 -23.49 3.72
N ALA A 14 -5.19 -23.09 4.90
CA ALA A 14 -5.78 -21.99 5.64
C ALA A 14 -5.81 -20.72 4.75
N LYS A 15 -7.00 -20.11 4.59
CA LYS A 15 -7.20 -18.88 3.78
C LYS A 15 -6.26 -17.72 4.16
N ARG A 16 -5.68 -17.76 5.36
CA ARG A 16 -4.72 -16.80 5.88
C ARG A 16 -3.68 -17.55 6.70
N SER A 17 -2.59 -17.96 6.05
CA SER A 17 -1.41 -18.47 6.74
C SER A 17 -0.36 -17.37 6.81
N THR A 18 0.24 -17.17 7.99
CA THR A 18 1.46 -16.35 8.16
C THR A 18 2.73 -17.13 7.80
N PHE A 19 2.60 -18.44 7.57
CA PHE A 19 3.69 -19.34 7.22
C PHE A 19 3.60 -19.75 5.76
N ALA A 20 4.74 -19.73 5.07
CA ALA A 20 4.85 -20.25 3.72
C ALA A 20 4.56 -21.77 3.70
N SER A 21 3.82 -22.22 2.70
CA SER A 21 3.50 -23.62 2.43
C SER A 21 4.40 -24.10 1.29
N THR A 22 5.64 -24.44 1.63
CA THR A 22 6.68 -24.77 0.65
C THR A 22 6.36 -26.03 -0.16
N HIS A 23 5.67 -27.01 0.43
CA HIS A 23 5.42 -28.32 -0.17
C HIS A 23 4.67 -28.28 -1.52
N TYR A 24 3.77 -27.33 -1.72
CA TYR A 24 3.02 -27.18 -2.98
C TYR A 24 3.55 -26.06 -3.88
N HIS A 25 4.29 -25.10 -3.32
CA HIS A 25 4.80 -23.95 -4.09
C HIS A 25 6.12 -24.28 -4.80
N GLN A 26 6.92 -25.19 -4.24
CA GLN A 26 8.21 -25.52 -4.81
C GLN A 26 8.10 -26.19 -6.20
N PRO A 27 7.21 -27.17 -6.43
CA PRO A 27 7.04 -27.75 -7.78
C PRO A 27 6.55 -26.73 -8.82
N LEU A 28 5.70 -25.77 -8.42
CA LEU A 28 5.22 -24.70 -9.30
C LEU A 28 6.31 -23.67 -9.62
N ALA A 29 7.21 -23.39 -8.69
CA ALA A 29 8.33 -22.48 -8.91
C ALA A 29 9.44 -23.10 -9.78
N GLU A 30 9.51 -24.42 -9.83
CA GLU A 30 10.50 -25.19 -10.60
C GLU A 30 9.98 -25.64 -11.98
N ASP A 31 8.69 -25.39 -12.29
CA ASP A 31 8.06 -25.77 -13.56
C ASP A 31 8.48 -24.82 -14.69
N SER A 32 8.90 -25.39 -15.84
CA SER A 32 9.40 -24.62 -16.99
C SER A 32 8.34 -23.75 -17.66
N ASP A 33 7.06 -24.08 -17.49
CA ASP A 33 5.95 -23.33 -18.08
C ASP A 33 5.44 -22.21 -17.15
N VAL A 34 6.01 -22.08 -15.94
CA VAL A 34 5.64 -21.07 -14.94
C VAL A 34 6.68 -19.96 -14.91
N LEU A 35 6.33 -18.80 -15.48
CA LEU A 35 7.21 -17.61 -15.51
C LEU A 35 7.44 -17.01 -14.11
N TRP A 36 6.44 -17.05 -13.23
CA TRP A 36 6.53 -16.51 -11.86
C TRP A 36 5.41 -17.04 -10.97
N VAL A 37 5.72 -17.27 -9.69
CA VAL A 37 4.76 -17.65 -8.66
C VAL A 37 5.10 -16.98 -7.33
N GLU A 38 4.09 -16.47 -6.62
CA GLU A 38 4.23 -15.95 -5.25
C GLU A 38 3.08 -16.46 -4.37
N GLN A 39 3.44 -17.00 -3.21
CA GLN A 39 2.46 -17.34 -2.20
C GLN A 39 1.94 -16.08 -1.51
N GLN A 40 0.61 -15.92 -1.46
CA GLN A 40 0.01 -14.92 -0.58
C GLN A 40 0.14 -15.34 0.89
N VAL A 41 1.11 -14.75 1.59
CA VAL A 41 1.31 -14.91 3.03
C VAL A 41 0.66 -13.73 3.77
N ALA A 42 -0.14 -14.04 4.80
CA ALA A 42 -0.71 -13.01 5.66
C ALA A 42 0.41 -12.30 6.43
N LYS A 43 0.54 -10.98 6.25
CA LYS A 43 1.53 -10.18 6.99
C LYS A 43 1.03 -9.92 8.41
N SER A 44 1.90 -10.14 9.40
CA SER A 44 1.65 -9.73 10.79
C SER A 44 1.51 -8.21 10.87
N ARG A 45 0.43 -7.73 11.48
CA ARG A 45 0.16 -6.29 11.61
C ARG A 45 0.63 -5.83 12.99
N GLN A 46 1.66 -5.01 13.02
CA GLN A 46 1.92 -4.16 14.19
C GLN A 46 1.25 -2.81 13.97
N LYS A 47 0.45 -2.36 14.94
CA LYS A 47 -0.12 -1.02 14.95
C LYS A 47 1.02 -0.04 15.20
N ARG A 48 1.41 0.72 14.18
CA ARG A 48 2.29 1.88 14.36
C ARG A 48 1.38 3.07 14.63
N ASN A 49 1.61 3.80 15.72
CA ASN A 49 0.91 5.05 15.94
C ASN A 49 1.68 6.14 15.19
N VAL A 50 1.20 6.51 14.00
CA VAL A 50 1.61 7.78 13.39
C VAL A 50 0.90 8.87 14.19
N ALA A 51 1.64 9.57 15.05
CA ALA A 51 1.11 10.70 15.81
C ALA A 51 1.10 11.92 14.89
N PHE A 52 -0.10 12.32 14.44
CA PHE A 52 -0.28 13.58 13.72
C PHE A 52 -0.33 14.73 14.72
N ASN A 53 0.44 15.77 14.45
CA ASN A 53 0.53 16.98 15.27
C ASN A 53 -0.38 18.12 14.78
N ASP A 54 -1.18 17.89 13.72
CA ASP A 54 -2.10 18.89 13.19
C ASP A 54 -3.31 19.07 14.13
N PRO A 55 -3.54 20.27 14.69
CA PRO A 55 -4.70 20.53 15.55
C PRO A 55 -6.05 20.31 14.86
N LYS A 56 -6.11 20.42 13.53
CA LYS A 56 -7.31 20.18 12.72
C LYS A 56 -7.45 18.72 12.30
N TRP A 57 -6.52 17.84 12.68
CA TRP A 57 -6.61 16.41 12.40
C TRP A 57 -8.01 15.83 12.70
N PRO A 58 -8.67 16.10 13.86
CA PRO A 58 -10.00 15.57 14.14
C PRO A 58 -11.10 15.99 13.13
N LEU A 59 -10.86 17.05 12.35
CA LEU A 59 -11.79 17.57 11.34
C LEU A 59 -11.58 16.94 9.94
N MET A 60 -10.46 16.25 9.71
CA MET A 60 -10.11 15.64 8.42
C MET A 60 -10.79 14.26 8.26
N TRP A 61 -12.12 14.26 8.30
CA TRP A 61 -12.94 13.04 8.29
C TRP A 61 -12.62 12.10 7.11
N TYR A 62 -12.21 12.64 5.96
CA TYR A 62 -11.86 11.87 4.77
C TYR A 62 -10.56 11.04 4.95
N LEU A 63 -9.74 11.36 5.95
CA LEU A 63 -8.49 10.64 6.28
C LEU A 63 -8.61 9.72 7.51
N ASN A 64 -9.46 10.06 8.49
CA ASN A 64 -9.43 9.40 9.81
C ASN A 64 -10.78 9.04 10.43
N ARG A 65 -11.88 9.10 9.67
CA ARG A 65 -13.22 8.76 10.18
C ARG A 65 -13.34 7.30 10.65
N GLY A 66 -12.62 6.37 10.02
CA GLY A 66 -12.69 4.95 10.31
C GLY A 66 -13.89 4.24 9.66
N SER A 67 -14.09 2.98 10.05
CA SER A 67 -15.20 2.13 9.60
C SER A 67 -15.32 1.96 8.08
N GLY A 68 -14.21 2.12 7.34
CA GLY A 68 -14.19 2.03 5.88
C GLY A 68 -14.85 3.21 5.16
N LEU A 69 -15.12 4.31 5.87
CA LEU A 69 -15.72 5.53 5.32
C LEU A 69 -14.68 6.64 5.08
N ASP A 70 -13.40 6.30 5.17
CA ASP A 70 -12.25 7.14 4.86
C ASP A 70 -11.40 6.51 3.74
N MET A 71 -10.37 7.22 3.29
CA MET A 71 -9.49 6.75 2.22
C MET A 71 -8.47 5.68 2.65
N ASN A 72 -8.51 5.19 3.90
CA ASN A 72 -7.56 4.23 4.47
C ASN A 72 -6.07 4.64 4.39
N VAL A 73 -5.77 5.94 4.28
CA VAL A 73 -4.40 6.47 4.13
C VAL A 73 -3.48 6.08 5.27
N LEU A 74 -3.99 6.06 6.51
CA LEU A 74 -3.23 5.70 7.71
C LEU A 74 -2.64 4.30 7.59
N LYS A 75 -3.46 3.36 7.10
CA LYS A 75 -3.04 1.97 6.94
C LYS A 75 -2.01 1.82 5.82
N ALA A 76 -2.08 2.64 4.77
CA ALA A 76 -1.07 2.67 3.70
C ALA A 76 0.28 3.20 4.22
N TRP A 77 0.26 4.30 5.00
CA TRP A 77 1.46 4.83 5.65
C TRP A 77 2.04 3.86 6.68
N ASP A 78 1.20 3.18 7.46
CA ASP A 78 1.59 2.09 8.37
C ASP A 78 2.17 0.87 7.65
N MET A 79 2.01 0.76 6.34
CA MET A 79 2.65 -0.26 5.49
C MET A 79 3.93 0.26 4.81
N GLY A 80 4.28 1.54 5.02
CA GLY A 80 5.46 2.18 4.43
C GLY A 80 5.21 2.85 3.08
N TYR A 81 3.97 2.86 2.57
CA TYR A 81 3.63 3.51 1.31
C TYR A 81 3.49 5.02 1.50
N THR A 82 4.62 5.74 1.45
CA THR A 82 4.67 7.19 1.71
C THR A 82 4.67 8.05 0.44
N GLY A 83 4.90 7.46 -0.73
CA GLY A 83 5.12 8.20 -1.99
C GLY A 83 6.55 8.72 -2.18
N LYS A 84 7.48 8.48 -1.24
CA LYS A 84 8.89 8.85 -1.42
C LYS A 84 9.48 8.21 -2.67
N GLY A 85 10.04 9.03 -3.56
CA GLY A 85 10.58 8.60 -4.86
C GLY A 85 9.56 8.60 -6.00
N VAL A 86 8.29 8.92 -5.73
CA VAL A 86 7.26 9.12 -6.74
C VAL A 86 7.02 10.63 -6.89
N VAL A 87 6.98 11.11 -8.13
CA VAL A 87 6.64 12.50 -8.45
C VAL A 87 5.22 12.53 -9.01
N VAL A 88 4.39 13.43 -8.47
CA VAL A 88 3.01 13.66 -8.93
C VAL A 88 2.92 15.05 -9.54
N THR A 89 2.39 15.13 -10.76
CA THR A 89 2.12 16.40 -11.45
C THR A 89 0.63 16.72 -11.34
N ILE A 90 0.31 17.93 -10.90
CA ILE A 90 -1.05 18.44 -10.79
C ILE A 90 -1.18 19.63 -11.76
N LEU A 91 -2.13 19.57 -12.68
CA LEU A 91 -2.44 20.66 -13.60
C LEU A 91 -3.63 21.45 -13.03
N ASP A 92 -3.32 22.56 -12.35
CA ASP A 92 -4.27 23.43 -11.66
C ASP A 92 -3.82 24.90 -11.77
N ASP A 93 -4.51 25.82 -11.09
CA ASP A 93 -4.23 27.26 -11.09
C ASP A 93 -2.90 27.67 -10.40
N GLY A 94 -2.35 26.80 -9.57
CA GLY A 94 -1.07 26.98 -8.90
C GLY A 94 -1.06 26.41 -7.49
N ILE A 95 0.04 26.61 -6.76
CA ILE A 95 0.13 26.26 -5.34
C ILE A 95 1.10 27.20 -4.62
N GLU A 96 0.87 27.45 -3.34
CA GLU A 96 1.79 28.19 -2.48
C GLU A 96 3.00 27.31 -2.14
N LYS A 97 4.07 27.48 -2.92
CA LYS A 97 5.28 26.63 -2.87
C LYS A 97 6.01 26.69 -1.53
N ASP A 98 5.93 27.84 -0.86
CA ASP A 98 6.64 28.13 0.38
C ASP A 98 5.81 27.80 1.64
N HIS A 99 4.60 27.25 1.49
CA HIS A 99 3.77 26.88 2.63
C HIS A 99 4.48 25.83 3.50
N PRO A 100 4.48 25.96 4.85
CA PRO A 100 5.22 25.06 5.74
C PRO A 100 4.83 23.57 5.58
N ASP A 101 3.57 23.28 5.27
CA ASP A 101 3.08 21.91 5.05
C ASP A 101 3.40 21.32 3.67
N LEU A 102 3.82 22.15 2.71
CA LEU A 102 4.03 21.74 1.31
C LEU A 102 5.48 21.84 0.86
N SER A 103 6.21 22.86 1.34
CA SER A 103 7.58 23.20 0.91
C SER A 103 8.55 22.03 0.92
N ARG A 104 8.48 21.16 1.93
CA ARG A 104 9.35 19.96 2.03
C ARG A 104 9.09 18.90 0.96
N ASN A 105 7.91 18.91 0.36
CA ASN A 105 7.48 17.97 -0.68
C ASN A 105 7.30 18.64 -2.06
N TYR A 106 7.55 19.94 -2.16
CA TYR A 106 7.47 20.66 -3.43
C TYR A 106 8.72 20.39 -4.27
N VAL A 107 8.51 19.95 -5.51
CA VAL A 107 9.59 19.73 -6.47
C VAL A 107 9.68 20.96 -7.37
N SER A 108 10.62 21.86 -7.07
CA SER A 108 10.97 22.98 -7.94
C SER A 108 11.91 22.47 -9.04
N THR A 109 11.37 21.96 -10.14
CA THR A 109 12.21 21.46 -11.24
C THR A 109 13.18 22.54 -11.72
N THR A 110 14.49 22.27 -11.60
CA THR A 110 15.51 22.85 -12.48
C THR A 110 15.83 21.75 -13.47
N PHE A 111 15.53 21.96 -14.76
CA PHE A 111 15.97 21.07 -15.83
C PHE A 111 17.43 21.32 -16.15
#